data_AF-A0A1F9L3Y7-F1
#
_entry.id   AF-A0A1F9L3Y7-F1
#
_cell.length_a   1.000
_cell.length_b   1.000
_cell.length_c   1.000
_cell.angle_alpha   90.00
_cell.angle_beta   90.00
_cell.angle_gamma   90.00
#
_symmetry.space_group_name_H-M   'P 1'
#
loop_
_entity.id
_entity.type
_entity.pdbx_description
1 polymer ?
#
loop_
_entity_poly.entity_id
_entity_poly.type
_entity_poly.pdbx_seq_one_letter_code
_entity_poly.pdbx_strand_id
1 'polypeptide(L)' 'MKMVGSPIDISKVRTVIYHMPDGQKFFLNMEGLEQFVELGPGRICDTSEIDGVLHFFPRGNA' A
#
# COMPACT_ATOMS: atom_id res chain seq x y z
N MET A 1 -20.89 -0.08 -3.41
CA MET A 1 -20.28 -1.35 -2.97
C MET A 1 -19.10 -1.04 -2.06
N LYS A 2 -19.19 -1.40 -0.79
CA LYS A 2 -18.13 -1.24 0.20
C LYS A 2 -17.30 -2.52 0.15
N MET A 3 -16.23 -2.54 -0.64
CA MET A 3 -15.26 -3.63 -0.58
C MET A 3 -14.49 -3.43 0.71
N VAL A 4 -14.95 -4.04 1.79
CA VAL A 4 -14.05 -4.36 2.91
C VAL A 4 -13.13 -5.41 2.33
N GLY A 5 -11.99 -4.97 1.78
CA GLY A 5 -10.96 -5.88 1.32
C GLY A 5 -10.57 -6.78 2.48
N SER A 6 -10.23 -8.03 2.17
CA SER A 6 -9.61 -8.93 3.14
C SER A 6 -8.48 -8.21 3.88
N PRO A 7 -8.22 -8.54 5.16
CA PRO A 7 -7.07 -8.01 5.87
C PRO A 7 -5.81 -8.25 5.02
N ILE A 8 -4.99 -7.20 4.85
CA ILE A 8 -3.71 -7.30 4.15
C ILE A 8 -2.71 -7.89 5.13
N ASP A 9 -2.06 -9.00 4.76
CA ASP A 9 -0.99 -9.60 5.54
C ASP A 9 0.32 -8.85 5.29
N ILE A 10 0.63 -7.89 6.17
CA ILE A 10 1.81 -7.02 6.05
C ILE A 10 3.12 -7.81 6.09
N SER A 11 3.15 -9.01 6.69
CA SER A 11 4.35 -9.86 6.71
C SER A 11 4.81 -10.32 5.31
N LYS A 12 3.90 -10.27 4.34
CA LYS A 12 4.17 -10.62 2.93
C LYS A 12 4.60 -9.42 2.09
N VAL A 13 4.46 -8.20 2.63
CA VAL A 13 4.78 -6.96 1.94
C VAL A 13 6.25 -6.62 2.14
N ARG A 14 7.02 -6.61 1.06
CA ARG A 14 8.42 -6.15 1.00
C ARG A 14 8.51 -4.66 0.70
N THR A 15 7.56 -4.13 -0.08
CA THR A 15 7.57 -2.72 -0.50
C THR A 15 6.17 -2.16 -0.61
N VAL A 16 5.95 -0.97 -0.07
CA VAL A 16 4.74 -0.17 -0.33
C VAL A 16 5.07 0.89 -1.38
N ILE A 17 4.27 0.95 -2.44
CA ILE A 17 4.38 1.96 -3.50
C ILE A 17 3.22 2.94 -3.39
N TYR A 18 3.52 4.20 -3.10
CA TYR A 18 2.56 5.30 -3.10
C TYR A 18 2.48 5.91 -4.49
N HIS A 19 1.33 5.80 -5.15
CA HIS A 19 1.07 6.43 -6.45
C HIS A 19 0.40 7.78 -6.25
N MET A 20 1.18 8.85 -6.38
CA MET A 20 0.69 10.21 -6.19
C MET A 20 -0.21 10.66 -7.36
N PRO A 21 -1.15 11.60 -7.13
CA PRO A 21 -2.03 12.10 -8.18
C PRO A 21 -1.31 12.75 -9.37
N ASP A 22 -0.11 13.28 -9.16
CA ASP A 22 0.74 13.91 -10.18
C ASP A 22 1.60 12.90 -10.97
N GLY A 23 1.44 11.61 -10.70
CA GLY A 23 2.20 10.53 -11.33
C GLY A 23 3.52 10.18 -10.64
N GLN A 24 3.92 10.91 -9.60
CA GLN A 24 5.09 10.54 -8.78
C GLN A 24 4.85 9.23 -8.01
N LYS A 25 5.94 8.52 -7.72
CA LYS A 25 5.91 7.29 -6.93
C LYS A 25 6.89 7.35 -5.78
N PHE A 26 6.43 7.03 -4.57
CA PHE A 26 7.30 6.84 -3.41
C PHE A 26 7.35 5.38 -3.02
N PHE A 27 8.55 4.89 -2.70
CA PHE A 27 8.82 3.50 -2.36
C PHE A 27 9.23 3.42 -0.90
N LEU A 28 8.46 2.70 -0.11
CA LEU A 28 8.77 2.40 1.28
C LEU A 28 9.21 0.95 1.37
N ASN A 29 10.47 0.71 1.73
CA ASN A 29 10.95 -0.61 2.06
C ASN A 29 10.43 -1.00 3.45
N MET A 30 9.83 -2.18 3.56
CA MET A 30 9.20 -2.68 4.77
C MET A 30 10.17 -3.43 5.72
N GLU A 31 11.42 -3.63 5.30
CA GLU A 31 12.45 -4.26 6.11
C GLU A 31 12.64 -3.51 7.44
N GLY A 32 12.36 -4.18 8.56
CA GLY A 32 12.44 -3.60 9.91
C GLY A 32 11.23 -2.75 10.33
N LEU A 33 10.20 -2.60 9.49
CA LEU A 33 8.95 -1.85 9.77
C LEU A 33 7.75 -2.77 10.04
N GLU A 34 8.00 -4.05 10.33
CA GLU A 34 7.05 -5.18 10.30
C GLU A 34 5.80 -5.05 11.18
N GLN A 35 5.70 -4.04 12.03
CA GLN A 35 4.69 -4.00 13.08
C GLN A 35 3.51 -3.07 12.75
N PHE A 36 3.72 -1.92 12.10
CA PHE A 36 2.61 -0.99 11.81
C PHE A 36 2.90 -0.08 10.61
N VAL A 37 2.10 -0.22 9.54
CA VAL A 37 1.99 0.78 8.48
C VAL A 37 0.55 1.27 8.43
N GLU A 38 0.34 2.49 8.90
CA GLU A 38 -0.95 3.16 8.76
C GLU A 38 -0.99 3.87 7.41
N LEU A 39 -1.85 3.39 6.52
CA LEU A 39 -2.13 4.05 5.25
C LEU A 39 -3.33 4.98 5.43
N GLY A 40 -3.22 6.20 4.92
CA GLY A 40 -4.31 7.18 4.92
C GLY A 40 -5.50 6.75 4.02
N PRO A 41 -6.52 7.61 3.85
CA PRO A 41 -7.63 7.32 2.97
C PRO A 41 -7.15 7.13 1.52
N GLY A 42 -7.60 6.07 0.86
CA GLY A 42 -7.15 5.77 -0.50
C GLY A 42 -7.74 4.49 -1.07
N ARG A 43 -7.18 4.06 -2.20
CA ARG A 43 -7.38 2.72 -2.76
C ARG A 43 -6.11 1.91 -2.58
N ILE A 44 -6.27 0.62 -2.37
CA ILE A 44 -5.15 -0.33 -2.25
C ILE A 44 -5.31 -1.38 -3.34
N CYS A 45 -4.20 -1.75 -3.96
CA CYS A 45 -4.07 -2.96 -4.78
C CYS A 45 -2.94 -3.80 -4.16
N ASP A 46 -3.30 -4.98 -3.67
CA ASP A 46 -2.39 -5.90 -3.00
C ASP A 46 -1.89 -6.96 -3.98
N THR A 47 -0.59 -6.93 -4.27
CA THR A 47 0.11 -7.94 -5.07
C THR A 47 1.18 -8.66 -4.25
N SER A 48 1.10 -8.59 -2.92
CA SER A 48 2.11 -9.13 -2.00
C SER A 48 2.36 -10.63 -2.18
N GLU A 49 1.33 -11.41 -2.53
CA GLU A 49 1.47 -12.85 -2.85
C GLU A 49 2.25 -13.13 -4.14
N ILE A 50 2.36 -12.15 -5.04
CA ILE A 50 2.99 -12.31 -6.37
C ILE A 50 4.42 -11.75 -6.32
N ASP A 51 4.58 -10.50 -5.89
CA ASP A 51 5.85 -9.76 -5.96
C ASP A 51 6.25 -9.09 -4.63
N GLY A 52 5.46 -9.27 -3.58
CA GLY A 52 5.70 -8.62 -2.29
C GLY A 52 5.37 -7.13 -2.29
N VAL A 53 4.58 -6.63 -3.24
CA VAL A 53 4.28 -5.20 -3.36
C VAL A 53 2.85 -4.88 -2.89
N LEU A 54 2.72 -3.79 -2.14
CA LEU A 54 1.45 -3.16 -1.83
C LEU A 54 1.36 -1.82 -2.53
N HIS A 55 0.42 -1.67 -3.46
CA HIS A 55 0.19 -0.39 -4.14
C HIS A 55 -0.87 0.42 -3.42
N PHE A 56 -0.51 1.62 -2.99
CA PHE A 56 -1.41 2.56 -2.36
C PHE A 56 -1.65 3.78 -3.26
N PHE A 57 -2.92 4.13 -3.45
CA PHE A 57 -3.38 5.27 -4.23
C PHE A 57 -4.13 6.23 -3.28
N PRO A 58 -3.45 7.22 -2.67
CA PRO A 58 -4.07 8.16 -1.77
C PRO A 58 -5.29 8.86 -2.41
N ARG A 59 -6.36 9.01 -1.65
CA ARG A 59 -7.55 9.80 -2.02
C ARG A 59 -7.35 11.24 -1.55
N GLY A 60 -7.54 12.20 -2.45
CA GLY A 60 -7.55 13.62 -2.10
C GLY A 60 -6.16 14.13 -1.74
N ASN A 61 -5.41 14.57 -2.75
CA ASN A 61 -4.38 15.60 -2.60
C ASN A 61 -4.60 16.64 -3.71
N ALA A 62 -5.81 17.21 -3.68
CA ALA A 62 -6.23 18.50 -4.22
C ALA A 62 -7.36 19.00 -3.31
#